data_AF-A0A9P9DFJ6-F1
#
_entry.id   AF-A0A9P9DFJ6-F1
#
_cell.length_a   1.000
_cell.length_b   1.000
_cell.length_c   1.000
_cell.angle_alpha   90.00
_cell.angle_beta   90.00
_cell.angle_gamma   90.00
#
_symmetry.space_group_name_H-M   'P 1'
#
loop_
_entity.id
_entity.type
_entity.pdbx_description
1 polymer ?
#
loop_
_entity_poly.entity_id
_entity_poly.type
_entity_poly.pdbx_seq_one_letter_code
_entity_poly.pdbx_strand_id
1 'polypeptide(L)'
;VGVHLKDNYGQTPLSWAAKYGREAVVKLLLAIEGLDVDSKDDYGRTPLSWAAMNGHETVAMTLLGHDSVDPDQEDHYGSTPLSIAARHYRTEIVKVLLATGQVTFDSRDCFGRTSLWWARRRGNTDTEEVLLDYAEKRGMPVCDNDEFIEVSPISNNRTSRWCDICTLGIPEDEVFYECGVCNSGSFHTCSECYKIGGRCLKDDHELAQRKTLWSWS
;
A
#
# COMPACT_ATOMS: atom_id res chain seq x y z
N VAL A 1 -19.14 -14.73 -17.28
CA VAL A 1 -18.87 -13.52 -16.46
C VAL A 1 -17.49 -13.03 -16.81
N GLY A 2 -17.31 -11.74 -17.12
CA GLY A 2 -16.00 -11.19 -17.49
C GLY A 2 -15.12 -10.99 -16.26
N VAL A 3 -14.66 -12.08 -15.65
CA VAL A 3 -13.87 -12.03 -14.40
C VAL A 3 -12.46 -11.48 -14.57
N HIS A 4 -12.01 -11.37 -15.83
CA HIS A 4 -10.75 -10.72 -16.22
C HIS A 4 -10.95 -9.29 -16.71
N LEU A 5 -12.19 -8.77 -16.74
CA LEU A 5 -12.43 -7.40 -17.16
C LEU A 5 -11.84 -6.44 -16.13
N LYS A 6 -11.09 -5.46 -16.64
CA LYS A 6 -10.51 -4.39 -15.84
C LYS A 6 -11.30 -3.10 -16.04
N ASP A 7 -11.47 -2.34 -14.96
CA ASP A 7 -11.99 -0.98 -15.07
C ASP A 7 -10.89 0.00 -15.54
N ASN A 8 -11.19 1.30 -15.50
CA ASN A 8 -10.27 2.36 -15.92
C ASN A 8 -9.03 2.52 -15.01
N TYR A 9 -8.97 1.79 -13.88
CA TYR A 9 -7.84 1.74 -12.97
C TYR A 9 -7.14 0.39 -13.01
N GLY A 10 -7.50 -0.48 -13.96
CA GLY A 10 -6.93 -1.83 -14.05
C GLY A 10 -7.52 -2.82 -13.04
N GLN A 11 -8.54 -2.46 -12.26
CA GLN A 11 -9.05 -3.32 -11.19
C GLN A 11 -9.97 -4.41 -11.74
N THR A 12 -9.74 -5.64 -11.30
CA THR A 12 -10.61 -6.79 -11.60
C THR A 12 -11.75 -6.90 -10.59
N PRO A 13 -12.80 -7.68 -10.88
CA PRO A 13 -13.83 -8.02 -9.88
C PRO A 13 -13.24 -8.59 -8.59
N LEU A 14 -12.14 -9.36 -8.67
CA LEU A 14 -11.46 -9.90 -7.49
C LEU A 14 -10.78 -8.79 -6.68
N SER A 15 -10.10 -7.85 -7.35
CA SER A 15 -9.51 -6.67 -6.70
C SER A 15 -10.57 -5.84 -5.97
N TRP A 16 -11.74 -5.62 -6.58
CA TRP A 16 -12.87 -4.92 -5.97
C TRP A 16 -13.46 -5.68 -4.78
N ALA A 17 -13.65 -7.00 -4.91
CA ALA A 17 -14.15 -7.83 -3.82
C ALA A 17 -13.18 -7.81 -2.63
N ALA A 18 -11.87 -7.86 -2.90
CA ALA A 18 -10.84 -7.83 -1.87
C ALA A 18 -10.76 -6.46 -1.17
N LYS A 19 -10.79 -5.37 -1.93
CA LYS A 19 -10.82 -3.98 -1.43
C LYS A 19 -11.98 -3.69 -0.49
N TYR A 20 -13.12 -4.33 -0.68
CA TYR A 20 -14.34 -4.14 0.12
C TYR A 20 -14.66 -5.29 1.08
N GLY A 21 -13.74 -6.23 1.28
CA GLY A 21 -13.92 -7.30 2.28
C GLY A 21 -15.04 -8.29 1.93
N ARG A 22 -15.35 -8.47 0.65
CA ARG A 22 -16.46 -9.32 0.18
C ARG A 22 -16.03 -10.78 0.09
N GLU A 23 -15.78 -11.40 1.24
CA GLU A 23 -15.25 -12.78 1.34
C GLU A 23 -16.03 -13.80 0.51
N ALA A 24 -17.36 -13.78 0.57
CA ALA A 24 -18.19 -14.71 -0.21
C ALA A 24 -17.96 -14.55 -1.73
N VAL A 25 -17.79 -13.32 -2.21
CA VAL A 25 -17.49 -13.03 -3.63
C VAL A 25 -16.08 -13.47 -3.98
N VAL A 26 -15.10 -13.23 -3.09
CA VAL A 26 -13.72 -13.72 -3.26
C VAL A 26 -13.71 -15.24 -3.43
N LYS A 27 -14.36 -15.99 -2.53
CA LYS A 27 -14.44 -17.46 -2.62
C LYS A 27 -15.10 -17.94 -3.91
N LEU A 28 -16.16 -17.27 -4.37
CA LEU A 28 -16.81 -17.61 -5.64
C LEU A 28 -15.91 -17.35 -6.85
N LEU A 29 -15.13 -16.25 -6.83
CA LEU A 29 -14.21 -15.92 -7.92
C LEU A 29 -13.02 -16.88 -7.95
N LEU A 30 -12.42 -17.22 -6.80
CA LEU A 30 -11.30 -18.15 -6.71
C LEU A 30 -11.65 -19.58 -7.17
N ALA A 31 -12.93 -19.94 -7.19
CA ALA A 31 -13.38 -21.23 -7.73
C ALA A 31 -13.36 -21.30 -9.28
N ILE A 32 -13.06 -20.19 -9.97
CA ILE A 32 -13.03 -20.13 -11.43
C ILE A 32 -11.65 -20.57 -11.93
N GLU A 33 -11.63 -21.61 -12.74
CA GLU A 33 -10.42 -22.15 -13.34
C GLU A 33 -9.72 -21.11 -14.23
N GLY A 34 -8.40 -21.00 -14.08
CA GLY A 34 -7.57 -20.08 -14.86
C GLY A 34 -7.69 -18.60 -14.45
N LEU A 35 -8.31 -18.30 -13.31
CA LEU A 35 -8.30 -16.95 -12.75
C LEU A 35 -6.88 -16.52 -12.37
N ASP A 36 -6.43 -15.38 -12.90
CA ASP A 36 -5.22 -14.72 -12.43
C ASP A 36 -5.51 -14.01 -11.09
N VAL A 37 -5.18 -14.68 -9.99
CA VAL A 37 -5.46 -14.21 -8.62
C VAL A 37 -4.61 -12.99 -8.25
N ASP A 38 -3.41 -12.88 -8.82
CA ASP A 38 -2.47 -11.78 -8.58
C ASP A 38 -2.54 -10.70 -9.66
N SER A 39 -3.61 -10.65 -10.45
CA SER A 39 -3.80 -9.62 -11.47
C SER A 39 -3.64 -8.22 -10.86
N LYS A 40 -2.63 -7.51 -11.34
CA LYS A 40 -2.30 -6.14 -10.94
C LYS A 40 -3.23 -5.11 -11.57
N ASP A 41 -3.56 -4.09 -10.79
CA ASP A 41 -4.18 -2.87 -11.27
C ASP A 41 -3.13 -1.89 -11.86
N ASP A 42 -3.55 -0.70 -12.30
CA ASP A 42 -2.66 0.27 -12.96
C ASP A 42 -1.61 0.88 -12.02
N TYR A 43 -1.71 0.61 -10.71
CA TYR A 43 -0.72 0.97 -9.70
C TYR A 43 0.18 -0.21 -9.32
N GLY A 44 0.00 -1.36 -9.95
CA GLY A 44 0.73 -2.58 -9.65
C GLY A 44 0.17 -3.36 -8.45
N ARG A 45 -1.01 -2.99 -7.92
CA ARG A 45 -1.55 -3.60 -6.70
C ARG A 45 -2.35 -4.85 -7.01
N THR A 46 -2.12 -5.91 -6.23
CA THR A 46 -2.89 -7.15 -6.32
C THR A 46 -4.14 -7.10 -5.43
N PRO A 47 -5.08 -8.04 -5.57
CA PRO A 47 -6.18 -8.18 -4.61
C PRO A 47 -5.70 -8.32 -3.15
N LEU A 48 -4.58 -9.00 -2.91
CA LEU A 48 -3.99 -9.10 -1.58
C LEU A 48 -3.50 -7.74 -1.06
N SER A 49 -2.84 -6.92 -1.90
CA SER A 49 -2.47 -5.55 -1.53
C SER A 49 -3.68 -4.72 -1.10
N TRP A 50 -4.81 -4.85 -1.79
CA TRP A 50 -6.05 -4.15 -1.45
C TRP A 50 -6.69 -4.62 -0.15
N ALA A 51 -6.74 -5.94 0.08
CA ALA A 51 -7.19 -6.50 1.35
C ALA A 51 -6.30 -6.05 2.51
N ALA A 52 -4.98 -6.03 2.29
CA ALA A 52 -3.99 -5.62 3.26
C ALA A 52 -4.12 -4.13 3.62
N MET A 53 -4.31 -3.25 2.64
CA MET A 53 -4.52 -1.81 2.86
C MET A 53 -5.78 -1.52 3.71
N ASN A 54 -6.87 -2.23 3.41
CA ASN A 54 -8.17 -1.99 4.03
C ASN A 54 -8.41 -2.79 5.31
N GLY A 55 -7.48 -3.67 5.69
CA GLY A 55 -7.59 -4.46 6.93
C GLY A 55 -8.59 -5.60 6.86
N HIS A 56 -8.81 -6.18 5.67
CA HIS A 56 -9.78 -7.26 5.48
C HIS A 56 -9.15 -8.63 5.73
N GLU A 57 -9.04 -8.99 7.01
CA GLU A 57 -8.34 -10.19 7.49
C GLU A 57 -8.85 -11.49 6.86
N THR A 58 -10.17 -11.72 6.86
CA THR A 58 -10.73 -12.98 6.33
C THR A 58 -10.52 -13.13 4.82
N VAL A 59 -10.52 -12.02 4.09
CA VAL A 59 -10.17 -11.98 2.67
C VAL A 59 -8.70 -12.28 2.48
N ALA A 60 -7.80 -11.64 3.26
CA ALA A 60 -6.37 -11.87 3.16
C ALA A 60 -6.03 -13.34 3.42
N MET A 61 -6.58 -13.94 4.48
CA MET A 61 -6.44 -15.37 4.76
C MET A 61 -6.97 -16.25 3.64
N THR A 62 -8.12 -15.89 3.04
CA THR A 62 -8.71 -16.64 1.92
C THR A 62 -7.80 -16.59 0.68
N LEU A 63 -7.24 -15.42 0.36
CA LEU A 63 -6.32 -15.26 -0.76
C LEU A 63 -5.00 -16.02 -0.51
N LEU A 64 -4.41 -15.88 0.67
CA LEU A 64 -3.15 -16.56 1.03
C LEU A 64 -3.29 -18.09 1.10
N GLY A 65 -4.51 -18.60 1.25
CA GLY A 65 -4.80 -20.04 1.18
C GLY A 65 -4.89 -20.59 -0.25
N HIS A 66 -4.75 -19.74 -1.27
CA HIS A 66 -4.76 -20.15 -2.67
C HIS A 66 -3.32 -20.34 -3.19
N ASP A 67 -3.01 -21.52 -3.71
CA ASP A 67 -1.63 -21.95 -4.04
C ASP A 67 -0.88 -21.05 -5.02
N SER A 68 -1.59 -20.28 -5.84
CA SER A 68 -1.01 -19.40 -6.86
C SER A 68 -0.67 -18.00 -6.35
N VAL A 69 -1.02 -17.66 -5.10
CA VAL A 69 -0.84 -16.30 -4.58
C VAL A 69 0.59 -16.11 -4.08
N ASP A 70 1.26 -15.11 -4.63
CA ASP A 70 2.55 -14.64 -4.15
C ASP A 70 2.35 -13.50 -3.13
N PRO A 71 2.71 -13.71 -1.85
CA PRO A 71 2.48 -12.74 -0.79
C PRO A 71 3.41 -11.51 -0.86
N ASP A 72 4.43 -11.53 -1.73
CA ASP A 72 5.45 -10.47 -1.85
C ASP A 72 5.27 -9.60 -3.11
N GLN A 73 4.18 -9.77 -3.86
CA GLN A 73 3.94 -8.96 -5.06
C GLN A 73 4.00 -7.45 -4.79
N GLU A 74 4.95 -6.79 -5.45
CA GLU A 74 5.20 -5.36 -5.30
C GLU A 74 4.31 -4.52 -6.21
N ASP A 75 3.85 -3.39 -5.67
CA ASP A 75 3.26 -2.30 -6.46
C ASP A 75 4.33 -1.52 -7.25
N HIS A 76 3.93 -0.55 -8.07
CA HIS A 76 4.87 0.20 -8.91
C HIS A 76 5.90 1.04 -8.14
N TYR A 77 5.75 1.18 -6.82
CA TYR A 77 6.71 1.84 -5.94
C TYR A 77 7.48 0.87 -5.06
N GLY A 78 7.38 -0.44 -5.29
CA GLY A 78 8.05 -1.46 -4.49
C GLY A 78 7.34 -1.78 -3.16
N SER A 79 6.09 -1.36 -2.97
CA SER A 79 5.36 -1.65 -1.74
C SER A 79 4.80 -3.08 -1.79
N THR A 80 5.24 -3.95 -0.89
CA THR A 80 4.64 -5.28 -0.65
C THR A 80 3.36 -5.19 0.20
N PRO A 81 2.51 -6.24 0.20
CA PRO A 81 1.36 -6.32 1.11
C PRO A 81 1.74 -6.13 2.59
N LEU A 82 2.90 -6.62 3.03
CA LEU A 82 3.40 -6.45 4.39
C LEU A 82 3.67 -4.97 4.72
N SER A 83 4.37 -4.24 3.83
CA SER A 83 4.69 -2.84 4.07
C SER A 83 3.45 -1.95 3.97
N ILE A 84 2.50 -2.28 3.09
CA ILE A 84 1.18 -1.64 3.02
C ILE A 84 0.39 -1.84 4.32
N ALA A 85 0.33 -3.07 4.86
CA ALA A 85 -0.37 -3.36 6.10
C ALA A 85 0.23 -2.58 7.28
N ALA A 86 1.56 -2.55 7.40
CA ALA A 86 2.24 -1.80 8.44
C ALA A 86 1.99 -0.28 8.33
N ARG A 87 2.01 0.23 7.10
CA ARG A 87 1.71 1.64 6.78
C ARG A 87 0.30 2.06 7.17
N HIS A 88 -0.69 1.16 7.14
CA HIS A 88 -2.12 1.49 7.35
C HIS A 88 -2.69 1.03 8.70
N TYR A 89 -1.85 0.75 9.69
CA TYR A 89 -2.28 0.27 11.01
C TYR A 89 -3.05 -1.06 10.99
N ARG A 90 -2.65 -1.98 10.12
CA ARG A 90 -3.33 -3.29 9.96
C ARG A 90 -2.56 -4.39 10.66
N THR A 91 -2.40 -4.28 11.98
CA THR A 91 -1.61 -5.21 12.80
C THR A 91 -2.01 -6.69 12.61
N GLU A 92 -3.31 -6.99 12.51
CA GLU A 92 -3.77 -8.37 12.30
C GLU A 92 -3.40 -8.90 10.90
N ILE A 93 -3.43 -8.06 9.86
CA ILE A 93 -2.94 -8.44 8.53
C ILE A 93 -1.44 -8.74 8.58
N VAL A 94 -0.66 -7.92 9.30
CA VAL A 94 0.78 -8.15 9.47
C VAL A 94 1.02 -9.52 10.09
N LYS A 95 0.30 -9.88 11.17
CA LYS A 95 0.41 -11.20 11.79
C LYS A 95 0.04 -12.33 10.81
N VAL A 96 -1.04 -12.18 10.05
CA VAL A 96 -1.47 -13.17 9.04
C VAL A 96 -0.39 -13.36 7.98
N LEU A 97 0.17 -12.28 7.44
CA LEU A 97 1.23 -12.33 6.43
C LEU A 97 2.50 -13.02 6.97
N LEU A 98 2.95 -12.65 8.17
CA LEU A 98 4.13 -13.24 8.80
C LEU A 98 3.93 -14.72 9.15
N ALA A 99 2.72 -15.11 9.54
CA ALA A 99 2.38 -16.50 9.87
C ALA A 99 2.50 -17.46 8.67
N THR A 100 2.45 -16.94 7.43
CA THR A 100 2.70 -17.75 6.22
C THR A 100 4.13 -18.30 6.17
N GLY A 101 5.09 -17.58 6.78
CA GLY A 101 6.52 -17.87 6.70
C GLY A 101 7.13 -17.74 5.29
N GLN A 102 6.38 -17.24 4.33
CA GLN A 102 6.79 -17.08 2.92
C GLN A 102 7.21 -15.65 2.57
N VAL A 103 6.79 -14.68 3.39
CA VAL A 103 7.04 -13.25 3.17
C VAL A 103 8.50 -12.89 3.40
N THR A 104 9.04 -12.09 2.49
CA THR A 104 10.34 -11.44 2.61
C THR A 104 10.23 -10.25 3.56
N PHE A 105 10.72 -10.44 4.79
CA PHE A 105 10.52 -9.51 5.90
C PHE A 105 11.14 -8.12 5.67
N ASP A 106 12.35 -8.07 5.12
CA ASP A 106 13.17 -6.86 4.98
C ASP A 106 13.09 -6.21 3.59
N SER A 107 12.08 -6.58 2.79
CA SER A 107 11.81 -5.96 1.49
C SER A 107 11.73 -4.44 1.61
N ARG A 108 12.34 -3.77 0.64
CA ARG A 108 12.47 -2.31 0.59
C ARG A 108 11.75 -1.79 -0.63
N ASP A 109 10.96 -0.74 -0.43
CA ASP A 109 10.36 -0.02 -1.54
C ASP A 109 11.43 0.77 -2.33
N CYS A 110 11.04 1.42 -3.43
CA CYS A 110 12.00 2.13 -4.29
C CYS A 110 12.70 3.33 -3.61
N PHE A 111 12.33 3.66 -2.37
CA PHE A 111 12.95 4.68 -1.54
C PHE A 111 13.73 4.08 -0.35
N GLY A 112 13.90 2.76 -0.31
CA GLY A 112 14.64 2.07 0.74
C GLY A 112 13.84 1.80 2.01
N ARG A 113 12.52 2.05 2.02
CA ARG A 113 11.69 1.95 3.24
C ARG A 113 11.17 0.53 3.43
N THR A 114 11.30 0.01 4.64
CA THR A 114 10.81 -1.33 5.05
C THR A 114 9.42 -1.26 5.68
N SER A 115 8.81 -2.42 5.95
CA SER A 115 7.59 -2.52 6.76
C SER A 115 7.75 -1.91 8.16
N LEU A 116 8.90 -2.14 8.81
CA LEU A 116 9.22 -1.56 10.12
C LEU A 116 9.37 -0.03 10.06
N TRP A 117 10.03 0.50 9.03
CA TRP A 117 10.12 1.94 8.79
C TRP A 117 8.73 2.58 8.76
N TRP A 118 7.79 1.96 8.04
CA TRP A 118 6.41 2.44 7.96
C TRP A 118 5.67 2.38 9.30
N ALA A 119 5.86 1.31 10.08
CA ALA A 119 5.27 1.20 11.41
C ALA A 119 5.73 2.34 12.34
N ARG A 120 7.04 2.60 12.38
CA ARG A 120 7.65 3.69 13.17
C ARG A 120 7.19 5.06 12.70
N ARG A 121 7.26 5.33 11.38
CA ARG A 121 6.83 6.59 10.76
C ARG A 121 5.39 6.98 11.10
N ARG A 122 4.53 5.97 11.25
CA ARG A 122 3.11 6.13 11.59
C ARG A 122 2.86 6.16 13.10
N GLY A 123 3.86 5.89 13.93
CA GLY A 123 3.71 5.73 15.38
C GLY A 123 2.84 4.53 15.75
N ASN A 124 2.87 3.47 14.93
CA ASN A 124 2.09 2.26 15.11
C ASN A 124 2.85 1.27 16.00
N THR A 125 2.84 1.51 17.31
CA THR A 125 3.59 0.74 18.30
C THR A 125 3.25 -0.76 18.28
N ASP A 126 1.97 -1.11 18.09
CA ASP A 126 1.52 -2.50 18.09
C ASP A 126 2.11 -3.29 16.91
N THR A 127 2.13 -2.68 15.72
CA THR A 127 2.75 -3.31 14.55
C THR A 127 4.26 -3.32 14.65
N GLU A 128 4.87 -2.25 15.18
CA GLU A 128 6.30 -2.22 15.44
C GLU A 128 6.72 -3.36 16.36
N GLU A 129 6.01 -3.56 17.48
CA GLU A 129 6.26 -4.66 18.42
C GLU A 129 6.16 -6.02 17.74
N VAL A 130 5.11 -6.27 16.95
CA VAL A 130 4.94 -7.53 16.20
C VAL A 130 6.09 -7.78 15.23
N LEU A 131 6.54 -6.76 14.49
CA LEU A 131 7.63 -6.89 13.53
C LEU A 131 8.97 -7.16 14.22
N LEU A 132 9.24 -6.49 15.34
CA LEU A 132 10.46 -6.69 16.13
C LEU A 132 10.49 -8.08 16.79
N ASP A 133 9.37 -8.51 17.39
CA ASP A 133 9.23 -9.84 17.99
C ASP A 133 9.43 -10.96 16.95
N TYR A 134 8.87 -10.78 15.74
CA TYR A 134 9.08 -11.71 14.64
C TYR A 134 10.56 -11.79 14.22
N ALA A 135 11.23 -10.64 14.05
CA ALA A 135 12.63 -10.57 13.67
C ALA A 135 13.54 -11.22 14.73
N GLU A 136 13.31 -10.91 16.01
CA GLU A 136 14.06 -11.48 17.14
C GLU A 136 13.93 -13.00 17.17
N LYS A 137 12.69 -13.53 17.09
CA LYS A 137 12.42 -14.98 17.08
C LYS A 137 13.08 -15.72 15.93
N ARG A 138 13.29 -15.05 14.80
CA ARG A 138 13.93 -15.62 13.60
C ARG A 138 15.43 -15.30 13.51
N GLY A 139 15.97 -14.52 14.45
CA GLY A 139 17.37 -14.07 14.41
C GLY A 139 17.69 -13.19 13.20
N MET A 140 16.70 -12.45 12.68
CA MET A 140 16.85 -11.60 11.52
C MET A 140 17.44 -10.23 11.92
N PRO A 141 18.43 -9.70 11.19
CA PRO A 141 18.96 -8.38 11.48
C PRO A 141 17.88 -7.33 11.20
N VAL A 142 17.67 -6.42 12.16
CA VAL A 142 16.84 -5.24 11.96
C VAL A 142 17.72 -4.11 11.45
N CYS A 143 17.29 -3.45 10.38
CA CYS A 143 18.01 -2.31 9.83
C CYS A 143 17.72 -1.09 10.70
N ASP A 144 18.64 -0.71 11.59
CA ASP A 144 18.47 0.50 12.44
C ASP A 144 18.78 1.81 11.70
N ASN A 145 19.20 1.74 10.42
CA ASN A 145 19.44 2.90 9.56
C ASN A 145 18.13 3.54 9.08
N ASP A 146 17.20 3.77 10.00
CA ASP A 146 16.20 4.81 9.85
C ASP A 146 16.99 6.11 10.01
N GLU A 147 17.44 6.72 8.90
CA GLU A 147 17.63 8.18 8.89
C GLU A 147 16.25 8.75 9.22
N PHE A 148 16.02 8.92 10.52
CA PHE A 148 14.82 9.42 11.11
C PHE A 148 14.77 10.89 10.72
N ILE A 149 14.25 11.17 9.51
CA ILE A 149 13.71 12.49 9.25
C ILE A 149 12.67 12.65 10.36
N GLU A 150 12.80 13.67 11.20
CA GLU A 150 11.74 14.03 12.15
C GLU A 150 10.51 14.43 11.33
N VAL A 151 9.72 13.45 10.94
CA VAL A 151 8.49 13.67 10.22
C VAL A 151 7.35 13.52 11.21
N SER A 152 6.66 14.64 11.44
CA SER A 152 5.51 14.68 12.32
C SER A 152 4.50 13.57 11.94
N PRO A 153 3.87 12.91 12.93
CA PRO A 153 2.82 11.95 12.66
C PRO A 153 1.74 12.58 11.78
N ILE A 154 1.38 11.93 10.67
CA ILE A 154 0.33 12.42 9.79
C ILE A 154 -1.00 12.29 10.54
N SER A 155 -1.64 13.41 10.82
CA SER A 155 -2.99 13.42 11.39
C SER A 155 -3.99 12.83 10.39
N ASN A 156 -4.83 11.89 10.81
CA ASN A 156 -5.90 11.30 9.99
C ASN A 156 -7.10 12.27 9.83
N ASN A 157 -6.83 13.57 9.63
CA ASN A 157 -7.89 14.52 9.29
C ASN A 157 -8.55 14.10 7.97
N ARG A 158 -9.82 14.48 7.80
CA ARG A 158 -10.55 14.25 6.54
C ARG A 158 -9.80 14.94 5.41
N THR A 159 -8.99 14.17 4.70
CA THR A 159 -8.20 14.64 3.58
C THR A 159 -8.97 14.31 2.31
N SER A 160 -9.22 15.32 1.49
CA SER A 160 -9.86 15.15 0.19
C SER A 160 -8.90 14.56 -0.87
N ARG A 161 -7.63 14.35 -0.51
CA ARG A 161 -6.54 13.90 -1.40
C ARG A 161 -5.66 12.89 -0.67
N TRP A 162 -5.13 11.92 -1.42
CA TRP A 162 -4.09 11.01 -0.95
C TRP A 162 -2.87 11.14 -1.84
N CYS A 163 -1.71 10.72 -1.33
CA CYS A 163 -0.52 10.55 -2.13
C CYS A 163 -0.61 9.20 -2.85
N ASP A 164 -0.48 9.17 -4.17
CA ASP A 164 -0.53 7.93 -4.95
C ASP A 164 0.69 7.01 -4.70
N ILE A 165 1.80 7.59 -4.20
CA ILE A 165 3.04 6.87 -3.84
C ILE A 165 2.91 6.19 -2.48
N CYS A 166 2.72 6.97 -1.40
CA CYS A 166 2.64 6.41 -0.06
C CYS A 166 1.22 6.02 0.36
N THR A 167 0.19 6.30 -0.44
CA THR A 167 -1.23 5.98 -0.14
C THR A 167 -1.79 6.63 1.13
N LEU A 168 -1.09 7.63 1.66
CA LEU A 168 -1.50 8.37 2.85
C LEU A 168 -2.28 9.62 2.46
N GLY A 169 -3.20 10.04 3.34
CA GLY A 169 -3.89 11.31 3.20
C GLY A 169 -2.90 12.48 3.15
N ILE A 170 -3.13 13.41 2.24
CA ILE A 170 -2.38 14.67 2.15
C ILE A 170 -3.20 15.73 2.88
N PRO A 171 -2.70 16.31 3.99
CA PRO A 171 -3.39 17.39 4.70
C PRO A 171 -3.74 18.55 3.78
N GLU A 172 -4.91 19.16 3.97
CA GLU A 172 -5.40 20.21 3.05
C GLU A 172 -4.53 21.47 3.08
N ASP A 173 -3.89 21.77 4.20
CA ASP A 173 -3.03 22.93 4.44
C ASP A 173 -1.57 22.72 4.00
N GLU A 174 -1.22 21.49 3.60
CA GLU A 174 0.12 21.15 3.16
C GLU A 174 0.36 21.38 1.66
N VAL A 175 1.64 21.54 1.34
CA VAL A 175 2.13 21.55 -0.03
C VAL A 175 2.07 20.13 -0.58
N PHE A 176 1.56 20.00 -1.80
CA PHE A 176 1.57 18.76 -2.56
C PHE A 176 1.98 19.01 -3.99
N TYR A 177 2.20 17.92 -4.72
CA TYR A 177 2.64 17.94 -6.11
C TYR A 177 1.64 17.16 -6.93
N GLU A 178 1.19 17.72 -8.05
CA GLU A 178 0.22 17.06 -8.93
C GLU A 178 0.79 16.83 -10.33
N CYS A 179 0.40 15.73 -10.96
CA CYS A 179 0.61 15.51 -12.38
C CYS A 179 -0.72 15.73 -13.11
N GLY A 180 -0.79 16.73 -13.98
CA GLY A 180 -1.99 17.02 -14.78
C GLY A 180 -2.29 16.00 -15.89
N VAL A 181 -1.44 14.99 -16.08
CA VAL A 181 -1.55 13.99 -17.16
C VAL A 181 -1.86 12.59 -16.61
N CYS A 182 -1.19 12.17 -15.54
CA CYS A 182 -1.39 10.85 -14.93
C CYS A 182 -2.70 10.78 -14.15
N ASN A 183 -3.30 9.59 -14.12
CA ASN A 183 -4.54 9.32 -13.36
C ASN A 183 -5.67 10.31 -13.73
N SER A 184 -5.83 10.62 -15.02
CA SER A 184 -6.78 11.66 -15.49
C SER A 184 -6.60 13.02 -14.82
N GLY A 185 -5.35 13.38 -14.48
CA GLY A 185 -5.01 14.62 -13.78
C GLY A 185 -5.16 14.55 -12.26
N SER A 186 -5.42 13.37 -11.69
CA SER A 186 -5.63 13.16 -10.26
C SER A 186 -4.47 12.43 -9.57
N PHE A 187 -3.28 12.42 -10.18
CA PHE A 187 -2.09 11.92 -9.53
C PHE A 187 -1.52 12.98 -8.59
N HIS A 188 -1.44 12.68 -7.30
CA HIS A 188 -0.95 13.57 -6.27
C HIS A 188 0.20 12.90 -5.48
N THR A 189 1.20 13.70 -5.13
CA THR A 189 2.35 13.29 -4.32
C THR A 189 2.49 14.22 -3.14
N CYS A 190 2.63 13.66 -1.92
CA CYS A 190 2.92 14.46 -0.74
C CYS A 190 4.34 15.04 -0.79
N SER A 191 4.58 16.13 -0.05
CA SER A 191 5.89 16.77 -0.02
C SER A 191 7.04 15.83 0.36
N GLU A 192 6.79 14.88 1.26
CA GLU A 192 7.79 13.90 1.70
C GLU A 192 8.22 12.98 0.57
N CYS A 193 7.26 12.32 -0.10
CA CYS A 193 7.55 11.46 -1.24
C CYS A 193 8.18 12.23 -2.41
N TYR A 194 7.79 13.49 -2.64
CA TYR A 194 8.39 14.31 -3.70
C TYR A 194 9.87 14.62 -3.44
N LYS A 195 10.22 15.00 -2.19
CA LYS A 195 11.58 15.39 -1.79
C LYS A 195 12.59 14.26 -1.92
N ILE A 196 12.15 13.02 -1.68
CA ILE A 196 12.98 11.81 -1.84
C ILE A 196 12.98 11.28 -3.29
N GLY A 197 12.49 12.07 -4.26
CA GLY A 197 12.53 11.72 -5.68
C GLY A 197 11.28 11.04 -6.23
N GLY A 198 10.20 10.92 -5.46
CA GLY A 198 8.95 10.31 -5.91
C GLY A 198 8.29 11.09 -7.05
N ARG A 199 7.98 10.39 -8.14
CA ARG A 199 7.34 10.91 -9.36
C ARG A 199 6.21 9.98 -9.80
N CYS A 200 5.39 10.43 -10.76
CA CYS A 200 4.53 9.51 -11.47
C CYS A 200 5.37 8.60 -12.38
N LEU A 201 4.79 7.47 -12.80
CA LEU A 201 5.49 6.40 -13.51
C LEU A 201 5.98 6.72 -14.92
N LYS A 202 5.66 7.91 -15.42
CA LYS A 202 6.09 8.38 -16.74
C LYS A 202 7.14 9.47 -16.54
N ASP A 203 8.34 9.22 -17.05
CA ASP A 203 9.53 10.06 -16.82
C ASP A 203 9.46 11.43 -17.51
N ASP A 204 8.58 11.59 -18.50
CA ASP A 204 8.37 12.84 -19.25
C ASP A 204 7.38 13.80 -18.59
N HIS A 205 6.74 13.38 -17.49
CA HIS A 205 5.73 14.19 -16.82
C HIS A 205 6.33 15.01 -15.68
N GLU A 206 6.16 16.33 -15.75
CA GLU A 206 6.53 17.23 -14.65
C GLU A 206 5.42 17.29 -13.59
N LEU A 207 5.83 17.40 -12.33
CA LEU A 207 4.92 17.62 -11.21
C LEU A 207 4.83 19.11 -10.86
N ALA A 208 3.62 19.65 -10.85
CA ALA A 208 3.36 21.02 -10.45
C ALA A 208 3.17 21.11 -8.93
N GLN A 209 3.88 22.03 -8.28
CA GLN A 209 3.67 22.32 -6.86
C GLN A 209 2.33 23.03 -6.66
N ARG A 210 1.56 22.58 -5.68
CA ARG A 210 0.27 23.15 -5.27
C ARG A 210 0.24 23.36 -3.75
N LYS A 211 -0.60 24.32 -3.34
CA LYS A 211 -0.94 24.57 -1.94
C LYS A 211 -2.40 24.98 -1.91
N THR A 212 -3.22 24.36 -1.06
CA THR A 212 -4.61 24.80 -0.91
C THR A 212 -4.60 26.14 -0.17
N LEU A 213 -4.86 27.24 -0.88
CA LEU A 213 -5.07 28.55 -0.27
C LEU A 213 -6.58 28.72 -0.11
N TRP A 214 -7.08 28.68 1.12
CA TRP A 214 -8.40 29.22 1.41
C TRP A 214 -8.29 30.75 1.43
N SER A 215 -8.51 31.41 0.29
CA SER A 215 -8.85 32.83 0.27
C SER A 215 -10.33 32.97 0.54
N TRP A 216 -10.71 33.22 1.80
CA TRP A 216 -12.02 33.82 2.07
C TRP A 216 -11.90 35.31 1.72
N SER A 217 -12.52 35.72 0.62
CA SER A 217 -12.88 37.13 0.36
C SER A 217 -14.28 37.35 0.89
#